data_AF-A0A5R8Z345-F1
#
_entry.id   AF-A0A5R8Z345-F1
#
_cell.length_a   1.000
_cell.length_b   1.000
_cell.length_c   1.000
_cell.angle_alpha   90.00
_cell.angle_beta   90.00
_cell.angle_gamma   90.00
#
_symmetry.space_group_name_H-M   'P 1'
#
loop_
_entity.id
_entity.type
_entity.pdbx_description
1 polymer ?
#
loop_
_entity_poly.entity_id
_entity_poly.type
_entity_poly.pdbx_seq_one_letter_code
_entity_poly.pdbx_strand_id
1 'polypeptide(L)'
;MADAWTPINGVYTATAPLFPWVASFPSFDAGVWGSALISAGIGAGVGAWMAGRIARNAKLRDELLAEFRSIDVAITLCISVSDVAGGMKKQYVSGFLQKYESDRRRYEAYKAGPFPKAPFSLRIDQMNLQTFAPPVSELQELVLKSIRLSPNGVKSLVALVDAVGNLNWIIGGYNSLVEKFLHGGLPPGFTPEDYYLEIPVGGVVNTQYGTSVRGIARYTDDVLFFADKLVDCLTNQGVKVRDRYEKLSGEKYLVRKANTAKGNEGLIPTDADYAEWMAGWEPDFSEAIKKPRWWHRKQK
;
A
#
# COMPACT_ATOMS: atom_id res chain seq x y z
N MET A 1 31.29 16.56 -84.28
CA MET A 1 31.69 15.86 -85.53
C MET A 1 30.52 15.98 -86.47
N ALA A 2 30.75 16.65 -87.58
CA ALA A 2 29.76 16.84 -88.64
C ALA A 2 29.58 15.55 -89.45
N ASP A 3 28.48 15.52 -90.18
CA ASP A 3 28.21 14.68 -91.35
C ASP A 3 27.86 13.21 -91.10
N ALA A 4 26.56 12.98 -90.96
CA ALA A 4 25.92 11.90 -91.70
C ALA A 4 24.45 12.27 -91.90
N TRP A 5 24.06 12.62 -93.13
CA TRP A 5 22.86 12.10 -93.80
C TRP A 5 22.94 12.45 -95.29
N THR A 6 23.16 11.44 -96.14
CA THR A 6 22.67 11.47 -97.53
C THR A 6 21.59 10.40 -97.66
N PRO A 7 20.38 10.73 -98.15
CA PRO A 7 19.30 9.77 -98.26
C PRO A 7 19.19 9.23 -99.69
N ILE A 8 19.00 7.91 -99.83
CA ILE A 8 18.37 7.31 -101.01
C ILE A 8 17.44 6.18 -100.54
N ASN A 9 16.14 6.38 -100.81
CA ASN A 9 15.00 5.46 -100.74
C ASN A 9 14.45 5.04 -99.36
N GLY A 10 13.37 5.73 -98.95
CA GLY A 10 12.45 5.24 -97.93
C GLY A 10 11.79 6.39 -97.19
N VAL A 11 10.48 6.56 -97.33
CA VAL A 11 9.69 7.60 -96.64
C VAL A 11 9.82 7.42 -95.13
N TYR A 12 10.47 8.36 -94.45
CA TYR A 12 10.48 8.47 -92.99
C TYR A 12 9.47 9.53 -92.56
N THR A 13 8.37 9.10 -91.96
CA THR A 13 7.48 9.99 -91.19
C THR A 13 8.12 10.21 -89.82
N ALA A 14 8.93 11.26 -89.69
CA ALA A 14 9.40 11.72 -88.39
C ALA A 14 8.29 12.54 -87.73
N THR A 15 7.46 11.92 -86.89
CA THR A 15 6.65 12.66 -85.93
C THR A 15 7.59 13.19 -84.85
N ALA A 16 7.73 14.51 -84.76
CA ALA A 16 8.43 15.12 -83.64
C ALA A 16 7.74 14.69 -82.33
N PRO A 17 8.45 14.16 -81.33
CA PRO A 17 7.84 13.86 -80.05
C PRO A 17 7.38 15.19 -79.44
N LEU A 18 6.10 15.26 -79.11
CA LEU A 18 5.43 16.45 -78.56
C LEU A 18 6.04 16.95 -77.23
N PHE A 19 6.91 16.15 -76.60
CA PHE A 19 7.53 16.45 -75.31
C PHE A 19 8.99 15.96 -75.24
N PRO A 20 9.98 16.82 -75.58
CA PRO A 20 11.41 16.48 -75.58
C PRO A 20 11.98 16.14 -74.20
N TRP A 21 11.30 16.55 -73.13
CA TRP A 21 11.70 16.33 -71.74
C TRP A 21 11.46 14.90 -71.23
N VAL A 22 10.73 14.07 -71.97
CA VAL A 22 10.51 12.66 -71.62
C VAL A 22 11.72 11.79 -71.99
N ALA A 23 12.58 12.26 -72.91
CA ALA A 23 13.85 11.59 -73.24
C ALA A 23 14.94 11.79 -72.15
N SER A 24 14.71 12.67 -71.18
CA SER A 24 15.62 12.95 -70.07
C SER A 24 15.32 12.19 -68.78
N PHE A 25 14.34 11.28 -68.77
CA PHE A 25 14.20 10.33 -67.67
C PHE A 25 15.06 9.09 -67.93
N PRO A 26 15.91 8.66 -66.98
CA PRO A 26 16.53 7.35 -67.08
C PRO A 26 15.42 6.31 -67.20
N SER A 27 15.65 5.28 -68.01
CA SER A 27 14.73 4.17 -68.27
C SER A 27 13.93 3.79 -67.02
N PHE A 28 12.60 3.90 -67.12
CA PHE A 28 11.64 3.61 -66.07
C PHE A 28 11.70 2.11 -65.72
N ASP A 29 12.62 1.72 -64.84
CA ASP A 29 12.70 0.36 -64.33
C ASP A 29 11.72 0.21 -63.15
N ALA A 30 10.50 -0.22 -63.47
CA ALA A 30 9.46 -0.51 -62.50
C ALA A 30 9.92 -1.50 -61.41
N GLY A 31 10.94 -2.33 -61.69
CA GLY A 31 11.54 -3.25 -60.73
C GLY A 31 12.40 -2.55 -59.66
N VAL A 32 13.14 -1.49 -60.03
CA VAL A 32 14.01 -0.74 -59.11
C VAL A 32 13.20 0.15 -58.18
N TRP A 33 12.15 0.81 -58.67
CA TRP A 33 11.24 1.59 -57.82
C TRP A 33 10.31 0.71 -56.98
N GLY A 34 9.79 -0.39 -57.52
CA GLY A 34 8.98 -1.34 -56.75
C GLY A 34 9.75 -2.00 -55.61
N SER A 35 11.00 -2.40 -55.84
CA SER A 35 11.88 -2.95 -54.80
C SER A 35 12.35 -1.88 -53.79
N ALA A 36 12.60 -0.64 -54.22
CA ALA A 36 12.88 0.48 -53.32
C ALA A 36 11.68 0.84 -52.43
N LEU A 37 10.46 0.81 -52.96
CA LEU A 37 9.22 1.10 -52.20
C LEU A 37 8.91 -0.02 -51.18
N ILE A 38 9.09 -1.29 -51.57
CA ILE A 38 8.90 -2.46 -50.70
C ILE A 38 9.97 -2.49 -49.59
N SER A 39 11.24 -2.23 -49.92
CA SER A 39 12.33 -2.18 -48.93
C SER A 39 12.22 -0.97 -47.99
N ALA A 40 11.84 0.21 -48.48
CA ALA A 40 11.54 1.38 -47.65
C ALA A 40 10.30 1.16 -46.76
N GLY A 41 9.26 0.49 -47.25
CA GLY A 41 8.07 0.13 -46.47
C GLY A 41 8.37 -0.88 -45.36
N ILE A 42 9.21 -1.89 -45.62
CA ILE A 42 9.67 -2.86 -44.61
C ILE A 42 10.59 -2.17 -43.59
N GLY A 43 11.53 -1.33 -44.03
CA GLY A 43 12.44 -0.58 -43.17
C GLY A 43 11.71 0.43 -42.26
N ALA A 44 10.74 1.17 -42.80
CA ALA A 44 9.89 2.08 -42.03
C ALA A 44 8.96 1.32 -41.08
N GLY A 45 8.43 0.16 -41.47
CA GLY A 45 7.61 -0.70 -40.59
C GLY A 45 8.41 -1.28 -39.42
N VAL A 46 9.62 -1.79 -39.67
CA VAL A 46 10.54 -2.28 -38.64
C VAL A 46 11.02 -1.13 -37.76
N GLY A 47 11.34 0.03 -38.34
CA GLY A 47 11.73 1.25 -37.63
C GLY A 47 10.62 1.78 -36.72
N ALA A 48 9.37 1.85 -37.20
CA ALA A 48 8.21 2.26 -36.42
C ALA A 48 7.87 1.25 -35.31
N TRP A 49 8.03 -0.06 -35.57
CA TRP A 49 7.87 -1.10 -34.56
C TRP A 49 8.95 -1.02 -33.48
N MET A 50 10.22 -0.82 -33.86
CA MET A 50 11.35 -0.62 -32.94
C MET A 50 11.17 0.65 -32.12
N ALA A 51 10.83 1.78 -32.75
CA ALA A 51 10.56 3.06 -32.08
C ALA A 51 9.37 2.94 -31.12
N GLY A 52 8.29 2.28 -31.54
CA GLY A 52 7.14 2.00 -30.69
C GLY A 52 7.48 1.10 -29.50
N ARG A 53 8.36 0.11 -29.68
CA ARG A 53 8.86 -0.75 -28.60
C ARG A 53 9.75 0.01 -27.62
N ILE A 54 10.66 0.85 -28.12
CA ILE A 54 11.55 1.68 -27.29
C ILE A 54 10.72 2.69 -26.49
N ALA A 55 9.78 3.40 -27.12
CA ALA A 55 8.91 4.36 -26.46
C ALA A 55 8.06 3.69 -25.36
N ARG A 56 7.49 2.50 -25.63
CA ARG A 56 6.75 1.73 -24.63
C ARG A 56 7.64 1.29 -23.47
N ASN A 57 8.86 0.83 -23.74
CA ASN A 57 9.79 0.40 -22.70
C ASN A 57 10.26 1.58 -21.84
N ALA A 58 10.54 2.74 -22.43
CA ALA A 58 10.89 3.95 -21.70
C ALA A 58 9.76 4.38 -20.77
N LYS A 59 8.53 4.49 -21.31
CA LYS A 59 7.34 4.81 -20.50
C LYS A 59 7.13 3.81 -19.36
N LEU A 60 7.29 2.52 -19.63
CA LEU A 60 7.13 1.48 -18.62
C LEU A 60 8.21 1.56 -17.53
N ARG A 61 9.46 1.89 -17.89
CA ARG A 61 10.53 2.14 -16.92
C ARG A 61 10.17 3.32 -16.01
N ASP A 62 9.69 4.41 -16.58
CA ASP A 62 9.30 5.60 -15.81
C ASP A 62 8.13 5.32 -14.85
N GLU A 63 7.10 4.60 -15.33
CA GLU A 63 5.96 4.17 -14.51
C GLU A 63 6.40 3.27 -13.34
N LEU A 64 7.26 2.28 -13.60
CA LEU A 64 7.78 1.39 -12.55
C LEU A 64 8.65 2.15 -11.54
N LEU A 65 9.47 3.09 -11.98
CA LEU A 65 10.30 3.89 -11.09
C LEU A 65 9.45 4.81 -10.21
N ALA A 66 8.39 5.39 -10.77
CA ALA A 66 7.43 6.20 -10.02
C ALA A 66 6.65 5.36 -8.98
N GLU A 67 6.17 4.18 -9.36
CA GLU A 67 5.54 3.23 -8.45
C GLU A 67 6.52 2.80 -7.35
N PHE A 68 7.76 2.48 -7.70
CA PHE A 68 8.80 2.07 -6.75
C PHE A 68 9.10 3.15 -5.69
N ARG A 69 9.23 4.41 -6.12
CA ARG A 69 9.41 5.56 -5.21
C ARG A 69 8.21 5.72 -4.29
N SER A 70 7.00 5.55 -4.82
CA SER A 70 5.77 5.61 -4.03
C SER A 70 5.72 4.51 -2.96
N ILE A 71 6.17 3.29 -3.30
CA ILE A 71 6.25 2.18 -2.36
C ILE A 71 7.25 2.47 -1.23
N ASP A 72 8.44 3.01 -1.51
CA ASP A 72 9.42 3.32 -0.45
C ASP A 72 8.90 4.40 0.52
N VAL A 73 8.20 5.41 0.01
CA VAL A 73 7.52 6.41 0.84
C VAL A 73 6.41 5.76 1.67
N ALA A 74 5.57 4.91 1.07
CA ALA A 74 4.49 4.22 1.78
C ALA A 74 5.01 3.31 2.90
N ILE A 75 6.10 2.56 2.67
CA ILE A 75 6.76 1.75 3.71
C ILE A 75 7.24 2.64 4.84
N THR A 76 7.84 3.79 4.53
CA THR A 76 8.32 4.75 5.54
C THR A 76 7.17 5.28 6.40
N LEU A 77 6.05 5.66 5.77
CA LEU A 77 4.86 6.13 6.49
C LEU A 77 4.27 5.03 7.39
N CYS A 78 4.20 3.79 6.91
CA CYS A 78 3.72 2.68 7.74
C CYS A 78 4.64 2.41 8.94
N ILE A 79 5.95 2.44 8.76
CA ILE A 79 6.92 2.33 9.87
C ILE A 79 6.67 3.44 10.89
N SER A 80 6.49 4.68 10.44
CA SER A 80 6.16 5.80 11.32
C SER A 80 4.85 5.58 12.08
N VAL A 81 3.81 5.02 11.46
CA VAL A 81 2.55 4.67 12.12
C VAL A 81 2.81 3.64 13.22
N SER A 82 3.55 2.57 12.91
CA SER A 82 3.92 1.53 13.86
C SER A 82 4.77 2.05 15.02
N ASP A 83 5.70 2.97 14.76
CA ASP A 83 6.56 3.57 15.79
C ASP A 83 5.75 4.42 16.77
N VAL A 84 4.82 5.24 16.29
CA VAL A 84 3.96 6.07 17.16
C VAL A 84 3.02 5.16 17.97
N ALA A 85 2.36 4.18 17.35
CA ALA A 85 1.49 3.24 18.05
C ALA A 85 2.26 2.41 19.09
N GLY A 86 3.46 1.96 18.72
CA GLY A 86 4.35 1.19 19.59
C GLY A 86 4.85 2.01 20.77
N GLY A 87 5.19 3.28 20.53
CA GLY A 87 5.54 4.25 21.58
C GLY A 87 4.38 4.45 22.55
N MET A 88 3.16 4.71 22.03
CA MET A 88 1.96 4.86 22.84
C MET A 88 1.66 3.60 23.67
N LYS A 89 1.81 2.41 23.08
CA LYS A 89 1.65 1.13 23.77
C LYS A 89 2.60 1.00 24.96
N LYS A 90 3.90 1.19 24.73
CA LYS A 90 4.96 1.07 25.74
C LYS A 90 4.84 2.12 26.85
N GLN A 91 4.57 3.37 26.48
CA GLN A 91 4.63 4.50 27.41
C GLN A 91 3.38 4.59 28.29
N TYR A 92 2.20 4.30 27.74
CA TYR A 92 0.93 4.61 28.39
C TYR A 92 0.02 3.40 28.48
N VAL A 93 -0.33 2.79 27.35
CA VAL A 93 -1.46 1.87 27.25
C VAL A 93 -1.24 0.58 28.05
N SER A 94 -0.06 -0.03 27.97
CA SER A 94 0.22 -1.28 28.69
C SER A 94 0.15 -1.11 30.21
N GLY A 95 0.79 -0.07 30.76
CA GLY A 95 0.73 0.22 32.19
C GLY A 95 -0.68 0.61 32.64
N PHE A 96 -1.38 1.38 31.82
CA PHE A 96 -2.73 1.83 32.08
C PHE A 96 -3.73 0.67 32.17
N LEU A 97 -3.71 -0.25 31.20
CA LEU A 97 -4.54 -1.46 31.23
C LEU A 97 -4.18 -2.37 32.40
N GLN A 98 -2.89 -2.61 32.64
CA GLN A 98 -2.43 -3.48 33.72
C GLN A 98 -2.87 -2.94 35.09
N LYS A 99 -2.75 -1.64 35.32
CA LYS A 99 -3.20 -1.00 36.55
C LYS A 99 -4.71 -1.20 36.74
N TYR A 100 -5.50 -0.86 35.73
CA TYR A 100 -6.95 -1.01 35.75
C TYR A 100 -7.39 -2.44 36.10
N GLU A 101 -6.87 -3.43 35.38
CA GLU A 101 -7.19 -4.85 35.61
C GLU A 101 -6.70 -5.32 36.99
N SER A 102 -5.56 -4.82 37.48
CA SER A 102 -5.05 -5.15 38.81
C SER A 102 -5.95 -4.59 39.93
N ASP A 103 -6.41 -3.35 39.81
CA ASP A 103 -7.30 -2.72 40.79
C ASP A 103 -8.66 -3.41 40.82
N ARG A 104 -9.18 -3.80 39.65
CA ARG A 104 -10.39 -4.60 39.55
C ARG A 104 -10.28 -5.94 40.27
N ARG A 105 -9.18 -6.68 40.05
CA ARG A 105 -8.94 -7.96 40.74
C ARG A 105 -8.81 -7.77 42.25
N ARG A 106 -8.12 -6.72 42.69
CA ARG A 106 -8.00 -6.36 44.11
C ARG A 106 -9.37 -6.05 44.72
N TYR A 107 -10.23 -5.35 43.99
CA TYR A 107 -11.57 -5.01 44.45
C TYR A 107 -12.50 -6.23 44.54
N GLU A 108 -12.46 -7.14 43.56
CA GLU A 108 -13.24 -8.39 43.65
C GLU A 108 -12.77 -9.28 44.80
N ALA A 109 -11.46 -9.38 45.03
CA ALA A 109 -10.92 -10.09 46.20
C ALA A 109 -11.35 -9.43 47.52
N TYR A 110 -11.34 -8.10 47.57
CA TYR A 110 -11.85 -7.33 48.71
C TYR A 110 -13.34 -7.61 48.95
N LYS A 111 -14.17 -7.70 47.91
CA LYS A 111 -15.60 -8.07 48.02
C LYS A 111 -15.81 -9.49 48.53
N ALA A 112 -14.96 -10.45 48.16
CA ALA A 112 -15.05 -11.84 48.62
C ALA A 112 -14.50 -12.07 50.04
N GLY A 113 -13.72 -11.14 50.58
CA GLY A 113 -13.09 -11.29 51.91
C GLY A 113 -14.07 -11.29 53.11
N PRO A 114 -13.62 -11.80 54.27
CA PRO A 114 -14.41 -11.84 55.50
C PRO A 114 -14.65 -10.44 56.11
N PHE A 115 -15.65 -10.33 56.98
CA PHE A 115 -15.98 -9.10 57.71
C PHE A 115 -15.38 -9.09 59.13
N PRO A 116 -15.08 -7.91 59.71
CA PRO A 116 -15.23 -6.56 59.16
C PRO A 116 -14.08 -6.19 58.20
N LYS A 117 -14.39 -5.34 57.20
CA LYS A 117 -13.43 -4.95 56.15
C LYS A 117 -12.83 -3.57 56.44
N ALA A 118 -11.52 -3.45 56.30
CA ALA A 118 -10.84 -2.17 56.29
C ALA A 118 -11.21 -1.36 55.02
N PRO A 119 -11.14 -0.02 55.03
CA PRO A 119 -11.41 0.78 53.83
C PRO A 119 -10.57 0.36 52.63
N PHE A 120 -11.18 0.22 51.45
CA PHE A 120 -10.48 -0.10 50.22
C PHE A 120 -9.76 1.15 49.68
N SER A 121 -8.43 1.11 49.63
CA SER A 121 -7.64 2.20 49.06
C SER A 121 -7.54 2.05 47.53
N LEU A 122 -8.11 3.03 46.82
CA LEU A 122 -8.11 3.15 45.37
C LEU A 122 -7.49 4.49 44.95
N ARG A 123 -6.67 4.46 43.91
CA ARG A 123 -6.13 5.66 43.25
C ARG A 123 -6.43 5.59 41.77
N ILE A 124 -7.38 6.40 41.31
CA ILE A 124 -7.73 6.53 39.90
C ILE A 124 -6.78 7.55 39.26
N ASP A 125 -6.06 7.15 38.22
CA ASP A 125 -5.24 8.09 37.46
C ASP A 125 -6.11 8.78 36.41
N GLN A 126 -6.15 10.12 36.47
CA GLN A 126 -6.95 10.97 35.57
C GLN A 126 -6.07 11.56 34.46
N MET A 127 -5.34 10.71 33.76
CA MET A 127 -4.45 11.14 32.67
C MET A 127 -5.26 11.36 31.39
N ASN A 128 -5.18 12.53 30.77
CA ASN A 128 -5.72 12.73 29.43
C ASN A 128 -4.78 12.13 28.38
N LEU A 129 -5.35 11.37 27.45
CA LEU A 129 -4.61 10.79 26.34
C LEU A 129 -4.65 11.74 25.15
N GLN A 130 -3.49 11.95 24.51
CA GLN A 130 -3.44 12.73 23.29
C GLN A 130 -4.12 11.97 22.14
N THR A 131 -4.75 12.72 21.24
CA THR A 131 -5.30 12.18 19.99
C THR A 131 -4.18 11.55 19.17
N PHE A 132 -4.43 10.36 18.63
CA PHE A 132 -3.50 9.61 17.81
C PHE A 132 -3.63 10.05 16.35
N ALA A 133 -2.69 10.87 15.87
CA ALA A 133 -2.74 11.47 14.53
C ALA A 133 -1.53 11.08 13.65
N PRO A 134 -1.34 9.79 13.31
CA PRO A 134 -0.33 9.38 12.34
C PRO A 134 -0.72 9.78 10.90
N PRO A 135 0.22 9.79 9.94
CA PRO A 135 0.01 10.22 8.55
C PRO A 135 -0.75 9.16 7.71
N VAL A 136 -1.95 8.78 8.15
CA VAL A 136 -2.74 7.69 7.55
C VAL A 136 -3.52 8.18 6.33
N SER A 137 -3.92 9.44 6.29
CA SER A 137 -4.53 10.08 5.11
C SER A 137 -3.58 10.10 3.92
N GLU A 138 -2.34 10.52 4.15
CA GLU A 138 -1.27 10.61 3.16
C GLU A 138 -0.89 9.21 2.67
N LEU A 139 -0.82 8.24 3.60
CA LEU A 139 -0.59 6.84 3.27
C LEU A 139 -1.72 6.27 2.40
N GLN A 140 -2.97 6.54 2.77
CA GLN A 140 -4.14 6.05 2.02
C GLN A 140 -4.16 6.64 0.60
N GLU A 141 -3.93 7.94 0.46
CA GLU A 141 -3.87 8.60 -0.84
C GLU A 141 -2.77 8.01 -1.72
N LEU A 142 -1.55 7.89 -1.18
CA LEU A 142 -0.39 7.36 -1.89
C LEU A 142 -0.61 5.91 -2.35
N VAL A 143 -1.13 5.07 -1.46
CA VAL A 143 -1.36 3.65 -1.77
C VAL A 143 -2.46 3.48 -2.82
N LEU A 144 -3.59 4.17 -2.69
CA LEU A 144 -4.73 4.00 -3.60
C LEU A 144 -4.50 4.63 -4.98
N LYS A 145 -3.70 5.70 -5.07
CA LYS A 145 -3.46 6.40 -6.35
C LYS A 145 -2.22 5.91 -7.10
N SER A 146 -1.15 5.56 -6.38
CA SER A 146 0.19 5.44 -6.98
C SER A 146 0.77 4.02 -6.94
N ILE A 147 0.12 3.08 -6.26
CA ILE A 147 0.66 1.74 -6.02
C ILE A 147 -0.35 0.68 -6.48
N ARG A 148 0.12 -0.32 -7.25
CA ARG A 148 -0.72 -1.49 -7.59
C ARG A 148 -0.62 -2.53 -6.49
N LEU A 149 -1.36 -2.30 -5.41
CA LEU A 149 -1.30 -3.16 -4.23
C LEU A 149 -2.14 -4.43 -4.40
N SER A 150 -1.75 -5.51 -3.70
CA SER A 150 -2.54 -6.74 -3.63
C SER A 150 -3.87 -6.52 -2.89
N PRO A 151 -4.89 -7.38 -3.10
CA PRO A 151 -6.14 -7.31 -2.34
C PRO A 151 -5.93 -7.34 -0.83
N ASN A 152 -5.00 -8.19 -0.34
CA ASN A 152 -4.61 -8.24 1.07
C ASN A 152 -4.00 -6.92 1.57
N GLY A 153 -3.21 -6.24 0.74
CA GLY A 153 -2.66 -4.94 1.10
C GLY A 153 -3.74 -3.85 1.17
N VAL A 154 -4.69 -3.85 0.24
CA VAL A 154 -5.86 -2.94 0.32
C VAL A 154 -6.70 -3.23 1.56
N LYS A 155 -6.97 -4.51 1.85
CA LYS A 155 -7.66 -4.96 3.07
C LYS A 155 -6.95 -4.48 4.34
N SER A 156 -5.61 -4.58 4.38
CA SER A 156 -4.79 -4.12 5.51
C SER A 156 -4.85 -2.60 5.66
N LEU A 157 -4.81 -1.85 4.56
CA LEU A 157 -4.94 -0.39 4.58
C LEU A 157 -6.30 0.06 5.13
N VAL A 158 -7.39 -0.53 4.66
CA VAL A 158 -8.74 -0.19 5.15
C VAL A 158 -8.86 -0.49 6.64
N ALA A 159 -8.41 -1.68 7.06
CA ALA A 159 -8.43 -2.06 8.47
C ALA A 159 -7.55 -1.14 9.34
N LEU A 160 -6.41 -0.66 8.83
CA LEU A 160 -5.56 0.32 9.50
C LEU A 160 -6.27 1.67 9.68
N VAL A 161 -6.91 2.18 8.63
CA VAL A 161 -7.68 3.44 8.67
C VAL A 161 -8.80 3.34 9.71
N ASP A 162 -9.54 2.24 9.70
CA ASP A 162 -10.62 1.99 10.66
C ASP A 162 -10.07 1.86 12.10
N ALA A 163 -8.95 1.16 12.30
CA ALA A 163 -8.32 1.03 13.61
C ALA A 163 -7.88 2.37 14.19
N VAL A 164 -7.31 3.26 13.37
CA VAL A 164 -6.94 4.63 13.76
C VAL A 164 -8.17 5.45 14.14
N GLY A 165 -9.24 5.37 13.34
CA GLY A 165 -10.50 6.04 13.62
C GLY A 165 -11.13 5.58 14.94
N ASN A 166 -11.20 4.26 15.14
CA ASN A 166 -11.73 3.64 16.35
C ASN A 166 -10.90 3.99 17.60
N LEU A 167 -9.56 4.00 17.48
CA LEU A 167 -8.66 4.41 18.56
C LEU A 167 -8.93 5.86 18.97
N ASN A 168 -9.05 6.78 18.01
CA ASN A 168 -9.33 8.19 18.32
C ASN A 168 -10.72 8.38 18.92
N TRP A 169 -11.73 7.66 18.42
CA TRP A 169 -13.08 7.72 18.96
C TRP A 169 -13.09 7.27 20.43
N ILE A 170 -12.42 6.17 20.77
CA ILE A 170 -12.39 5.66 22.14
C ILE A 170 -11.55 6.55 23.08
N ILE A 171 -10.46 7.15 22.58
CA ILE A 171 -9.67 8.15 23.32
C ILE A 171 -10.53 9.37 23.64
N GLY A 172 -11.31 9.86 22.67
CA GLY A 172 -12.23 10.98 22.88
C GLY A 172 -13.28 10.66 23.95
N GLY A 173 -13.88 9.46 23.89
CA GLY A 173 -14.82 8.98 24.91
C GLY A 173 -14.20 8.88 26.30
N TYR A 174 -12.98 8.35 26.38
CA TYR A 174 -12.22 8.26 27.62
C TYR A 174 -11.92 9.65 28.21
N ASN A 175 -11.36 10.57 27.42
CA ASN A 175 -11.03 11.92 27.88
C ASN A 175 -12.27 12.68 28.35
N SER A 176 -13.40 12.56 27.64
CA SER A 176 -14.66 13.17 28.06
C SER A 176 -15.14 12.61 29.41
N LEU A 177 -14.91 11.33 29.68
CA LEU A 177 -15.24 10.73 30.97
C LEU A 177 -14.32 11.24 32.09
N VAL A 178 -13.01 11.37 31.82
CA VAL A 178 -12.05 11.93 32.77
C VAL A 178 -12.39 13.38 33.12
N GLU A 179 -12.79 14.19 32.14
CA GLU A 179 -13.27 15.56 32.39
C GLU A 179 -14.50 15.59 33.31
N LYS A 180 -15.44 14.66 33.15
CA LYS A 180 -16.59 14.53 34.06
C LYS A 180 -16.16 14.17 35.48
N PHE A 181 -15.12 13.34 35.64
CA PHE A 181 -14.57 13.02 36.96
C PHE A 181 -13.94 14.25 37.63
N LEU A 182 -13.25 15.09 36.87
CA LEU A 182 -12.58 16.30 37.38
C LEU A 182 -13.56 17.42 37.75
N HIS A 183 -14.62 17.59 36.97
CA HIS A 183 -15.54 18.73 37.10
C HIS A 183 -16.87 18.40 37.78
N GLY A 184 -17.02 17.18 38.31
CA GLY A 184 -18.27 16.76 38.96
C GLY A 184 -19.45 16.63 37.98
N GLY A 185 -19.17 16.31 36.71
CA GLY A 185 -20.18 16.15 35.65
C GLY A 185 -20.85 14.78 35.61
N LEU A 186 -20.74 13.99 36.68
CA LEU A 186 -21.35 12.67 36.77
C LEU A 186 -22.83 12.76 37.12
N PRO A 187 -23.67 11.82 36.65
CA PRO A 187 -25.07 11.77 37.04
C PRO A 187 -25.25 11.67 38.57
N PRO A 188 -26.35 12.21 39.13
CA PRO A 188 -26.59 12.16 40.57
C PRO A 188 -26.51 10.75 41.13
N GLY A 189 -25.81 10.60 42.27
CA GLY A 189 -25.62 9.32 42.95
C GLY A 189 -24.44 8.49 42.46
N PHE A 190 -23.83 8.84 41.32
CA PHE A 190 -22.61 8.19 40.86
C PHE A 190 -21.35 8.93 41.32
N THR A 191 -20.34 8.16 41.64
CA THR A 191 -18.97 8.61 41.94
C THR A 191 -18.00 8.11 40.86
N PRO A 192 -16.80 8.71 40.73
CA PRO A 192 -15.76 8.20 39.83
C PRO A 192 -15.40 6.73 40.11
N GLU A 193 -15.43 6.32 41.36
CA GLU A 193 -15.17 4.96 41.81
C GLU A 193 -16.19 3.98 41.24
N ASP A 194 -17.47 4.37 41.15
CA ASP A 194 -18.52 3.53 40.61
C ASP A 194 -18.30 3.24 39.11
N TYR A 195 -17.83 4.23 38.36
CA TYR A 195 -17.48 4.05 36.94
C TYR A 195 -16.21 3.23 36.76
N TYR A 196 -15.19 3.49 37.60
CA TYR A 196 -13.90 2.80 37.52
C TYR A 196 -14.01 1.33 37.91
N LEU A 197 -14.70 1.02 39.00
CA LEU A 197 -14.85 -0.36 39.50
C LEU A 197 -16.09 -1.07 38.96
N GLU A 198 -16.89 -0.40 38.12
CA GLU A 198 -18.15 -0.90 37.56
C GLU A 198 -19.13 -1.32 38.69
N ILE A 199 -19.27 -0.47 39.72
CA ILE A 199 -20.13 -0.70 40.87
C ILE A 199 -21.59 -0.35 40.50
N PRO A 200 -22.57 -1.21 40.82
CA PRO A 200 -23.98 -0.91 40.58
C PRO A 200 -24.49 0.21 41.50
N VAL A 201 -25.04 1.26 40.90
CA VAL A 201 -25.74 2.35 41.60
C VAL A 201 -27.21 2.31 41.18
N GLY A 202 -28.12 2.11 42.14
CA GLY A 202 -29.56 2.03 41.84
C GLY A 202 -29.93 0.90 40.85
N GLY A 203 -29.15 -0.19 40.82
CA GLY A 203 -29.34 -1.30 39.89
C GLY A 203 -28.75 -1.08 38.49
N VAL A 204 -28.11 0.07 38.23
CA VAL A 204 -27.44 0.38 36.96
C VAL A 204 -25.93 0.28 37.14
N VAL A 205 -25.26 -0.43 36.23
CA VAL A 205 -23.79 -0.50 36.15
C VAL A 205 -23.32 0.30 34.96
N ASN A 206 -22.35 1.18 35.18
CA ASN A 206 -21.68 1.88 34.08
C ASN A 206 -20.35 1.19 33.77
N THR A 207 -20.14 0.81 32.50
CA THR A 207 -18.94 0.13 32.02
C THR A 207 -18.07 1.00 31.11
N GLN A 208 -18.37 2.30 30.99
CA GLN A 208 -17.72 3.18 30.02
C GLN A 208 -16.22 3.30 30.27
N TYR A 209 -15.79 3.44 31.54
CA TYR A 209 -14.37 3.53 31.87
C TYR A 209 -13.63 2.27 31.44
N GLY A 210 -14.07 1.11 31.94
CA GLY A 210 -13.45 -0.18 31.63
C GLY A 210 -13.46 -0.55 30.15
N THR A 211 -14.57 -0.29 29.46
CA THR A 211 -14.68 -0.49 28.01
C THR A 211 -13.72 0.42 27.27
N SER A 212 -13.54 1.67 27.71
CA SER A 212 -12.61 2.59 27.08
C SER A 212 -11.16 2.16 27.27
N VAL A 213 -10.74 1.78 28.49
CA VAL A 213 -9.38 1.29 28.75
C VAL A 213 -9.03 0.07 27.90
N ARG A 214 -9.92 -0.93 27.88
CA ARG A 214 -9.74 -2.14 27.07
C ARG A 214 -9.79 -1.84 25.58
N GLY A 215 -10.67 -0.95 25.16
CA GLY A 215 -10.78 -0.50 23.76
C GLY A 215 -9.54 0.21 23.27
N ILE A 216 -8.96 1.12 24.06
CA ILE A 216 -7.70 1.80 23.74
C ILE A 216 -6.58 0.77 23.54
N ALA A 217 -6.47 -0.21 24.44
CA ALA A 217 -5.49 -1.28 24.30
C ALA A 217 -5.71 -2.11 23.03
N ARG A 218 -6.96 -2.53 22.76
CA ARG A 218 -7.28 -3.33 21.59
C ARG A 218 -7.03 -2.58 20.28
N TYR A 219 -7.48 -1.33 20.16
CA TYR A 219 -7.29 -0.57 18.92
C TYR A 219 -5.82 -0.16 18.71
N THR A 220 -5.03 0.01 19.78
CA THR A 220 -3.57 0.18 19.65
C THR A 220 -2.92 -1.06 19.05
N ASP A 221 -3.36 -2.25 19.48
CA ASP A 221 -2.93 -3.53 18.91
C ASP A 221 -3.36 -3.69 17.45
N ASP A 222 -4.61 -3.31 17.13
CA ASP A 222 -5.13 -3.34 15.76
C ASP A 222 -4.29 -2.47 14.81
N VAL A 223 -3.92 -1.25 15.24
CA VAL A 223 -3.06 -0.35 14.44
C VAL A 223 -1.70 -1.00 14.19
N LEU A 224 -1.07 -1.57 15.21
CA LEU A 224 0.24 -2.23 15.08
C LEU A 224 0.17 -3.42 14.12
N PHE A 225 -0.84 -4.26 14.27
CA PHE A 225 -1.03 -5.45 13.46
C PHE A 225 -1.30 -5.10 11.99
N PHE A 226 -2.24 -4.19 11.70
CA PHE A 226 -2.57 -3.85 10.32
C PHE A 226 -1.49 -3.04 9.61
N ALA A 227 -0.73 -2.20 10.33
CA ALA A 227 0.44 -1.53 9.78
C ALA A 227 1.53 -2.54 9.38
N ASP A 228 1.78 -3.56 10.20
CA ASP A 228 2.72 -4.65 9.90
C ASP A 228 2.28 -5.44 8.64
N LYS A 229 1.00 -5.83 8.57
CA LYS A 229 0.46 -6.54 7.38
C LYS A 229 0.52 -5.70 6.11
N LEU A 230 0.28 -4.40 6.21
CA LEU A 230 0.40 -3.49 5.07
C LEU A 230 1.85 -3.37 4.60
N VAL A 231 2.80 -3.27 5.53
CA VAL A 231 4.24 -3.23 5.24
C VAL A 231 4.72 -4.48 4.52
N ASP A 232 4.26 -5.66 4.94
CA ASP A 232 4.56 -6.92 4.25
C ASP A 232 4.06 -6.90 2.80
N CYS A 233 2.83 -6.44 2.58
CA CYS A 233 2.24 -6.32 1.25
C CYS A 233 2.99 -5.31 0.36
N LEU A 234 3.37 -4.15 0.92
CA LEU A 234 4.14 -3.11 0.24
C LEU A 234 5.55 -3.61 -0.12
N THR A 235 6.20 -4.32 0.80
CA THR A 235 7.53 -4.91 0.58
C THR A 235 7.48 -5.93 -0.55
N ASN A 236 6.49 -6.82 -0.54
CA ASN A 236 6.28 -7.81 -1.59
C ASN A 236 6.02 -7.16 -2.95
N GLN A 237 5.20 -6.11 -3.00
CA GLN A 237 4.97 -5.35 -4.24
C GLN A 237 6.23 -4.62 -4.70
N GLY A 238 6.98 -4.02 -3.77
CA GLY A 238 8.26 -3.36 -4.05
C GLY A 238 9.27 -4.31 -4.70
N VAL A 239 9.37 -5.55 -4.20
CA VAL A 239 10.20 -6.60 -4.80
C VAL A 239 9.76 -6.91 -6.23
N LYS A 240 8.45 -7.07 -6.48
CA LYS A 240 7.92 -7.34 -7.83
C LYS A 240 8.21 -6.20 -8.82
N VAL A 241 7.99 -4.95 -8.39
CA VAL A 241 8.24 -3.75 -9.20
C VAL A 241 9.73 -3.60 -9.49
N ARG A 242 10.59 -3.76 -8.49
CA ARG A 242 12.06 -3.76 -8.64
C ARG A 242 12.50 -4.81 -9.65
N ASP A 243 12.08 -6.06 -9.49
CA ASP A 243 12.53 -7.17 -10.35
C ASP A 243 12.10 -6.95 -11.81
N ARG A 244 10.93 -6.34 -12.02
CA ARG A 244 10.46 -5.97 -13.35
C ARG A 244 11.24 -4.79 -13.92
N TYR A 245 11.56 -3.80 -13.09
CA TYR A 245 12.36 -2.65 -13.47
C TYR A 245 13.79 -3.07 -13.84
N GLU A 246 14.45 -3.90 -13.05
CA GLU A 246 15.80 -4.42 -13.30
C GLU A 246 15.85 -5.19 -14.63
N LYS A 247 14.83 -6.02 -14.94
CA LYS A 247 14.73 -6.72 -16.23
C LYS A 247 14.63 -5.81 -17.44
N LEU A 248 14.12 -4.58 -17.28
CA LEU A 248 13.93 -3.62 -18.36
C LEU A 248 15.05 -2.60 -18.47
N SER A 249 15.66 -2.23 -17.35
CA SER A 249 16.67 -1.19 -17.24
C SER A 249 18.10 -1.72 -17.18
N GLY A 250 18.30 -2.92 -16.62
CA GLY A 250 19.60 -3.41 -16.16
C GLY A 250 20.08 -2.78 -14.84
N GLU A 251 19.35 -1.82 -14.28
CA GLU A 251 19.71 -1.11 -13.05
C GLU A 251 19.17 -1.83 -11.82
N LYS A 252 20.01 -1.92 -10.79
CA LYS A 252 19.68 -2.54 -9.51
C LYS A 252 19.24 -1.50 -8.50
N TYR A 253 18.09 -1.75 -7.86
CA TYR A 253 17.56 -0.93 -6.78
C TYR A 253 17.38 -1.77 -5.51
N LEU A 254 17.56 -1.13 -4.35
CA LEU A 254 17.35 -1.78 -3.06
C LEU A 254 15.89 -1.59 -2.63
N VAL A 255 15.18 -2.68 -2.35
CA VAL A 255 13.86 -2.62 -1.72
C VAL A 255 14.06 -2.55 -0.22
N ARG A 256 13.49 -1.56 0.42
CA ARG A 256 13.45 -1.50 1.87
C ARG A 256 12.63 -2.68 2.39
N LYS A 257 13.25 -3.51 3.21
CA LYS A 257 12.53 -4.50 4.00
C LYS A 257 12.37 -3.91 5.39
N ALA A 258 11.15 -3.59 5.78
CA ALA A 258 10.90 -3.27 7.17
C ALA A 258 11.22 -4.50 8.01
N ASN A 259 11.95 -4.30 9.10
CA ASN A 259 12.23 -5.37 10.04
C ASN A 259 11.41 -5.08 11.30
N THR A 260 10.09 -5.20 11.17
CA THR A 260 9.13 -4.91 12.25
C THR A 260 9.31 -5.84 13.46
N ALA A 261 9.90 -7.03 13.26
CA ALA A 261 10.10 -8.05 14.29
C ALA A 261 11.32 -7.82 15.20
N LYS A 262 12.44 -7.26 14.71
CA LYS A 262 13.66 -7.11 15.53
C LYS A 262 13.52 -5.93 16.51
N GLY A 263 13.32 -6.24 17.80
CA GLY A 263 13.24 -5.25 18.89
C GLY A 263 11.82 -4.90 19.37
N ASN A 264 10.80 -5.54 18.78
CA ASN A 264 9.39 -5.37 19.12
C ASN A 264 8.73 -6.67 19.60
N GLU A 265 9.52 -7.61 20.13
CA GLU A 265 9.02 -8.87 20.69
C GLU A 265 7.96 -8.58 21.77
N GLY A 266 6.75 -9.13 21.57
CA GLY A 266 5.60 -8.89 22.45
C GLY A 266 4.86 -7.57 22.25
N LEU A 267 5.33 -6.69 21.35
CA LEU A 267 4.68 -5.41 21.07
C LEU A 267 3.65 -5.53 19.95
N ILE A 268 4.01 -6.16 18.83
CA ILE A 268 3.11 -6.36 17.69
C ILE A 268 2.33 -7.66 17.94
N PRO A 269 1.00 -7.64 17.83
CA PRO A 269 0.20 -8.85 17.94
C PRO A 269 0.56 -9.90 16.88
N THR A 270 0.33 -11.17 17.21
CA THR A 270 0.58 -12.29 16.30
C THR A 270 -0.61 -12.57 15.39
N ASP A 271 -0.38 -13.31 14.30
CA ASP A 271 -1.45 -13.77 13.41
C ASP A 271 -2.51 -14.61 14.14
N ALA A 272 -2.12 -15.30 15.22
CA ALA A 272 -3.03 -16.08 16.06
C ALA A 272 -4.03 -15.18 16.81
N ASP A 273 -3.61 -13.98 17.22
CA ASP A 273 -4.47 -12.99 17.91
C ASP A 273 -5.54 -12.38 16.97
N TYR A 274 -5.36 -12.59 15.66
CA TYR A 274 -6.22 -12.09 14.58
C TYR A 274 -6.70 -13.21 13.66
N ALA A 275 -6.81 -14.45 14.18
CA ALA A 275 -7.15 -15.63 13.38
C ALA A 275 -8.44 -15.46 12.55
N GLU A 276 -9.48 -14.84 13.11
CA GLU A 276 -10.75 -14.56 12.40
C GLU A 276 -10.55 -13.63 11.20
N TRP A 277 -9.76 -12.57 11.36
CA TRP A 277 -9.48 -11.65 10.26
C TRP A 277 -8.54 -12.29 9.22
N MET A 278 -7.58 -13.10 9.69
CA MET A 278 -6.65 -13.88 8.88
C MET A 278 -7.31 -15.03 8.12
N ALA A 279 -8.49 -15.51 8.55
CA ALA A 279 -9.23 -16.54 7.82
C ALA A 279 -9.60 -16.10 6.39
N GLY A 280 -9.80 -14.79 6.19
CA GLY A 280 -10.00 -14.19 4.87
C GLY A 280 -8.71 -13.66 4.23
N TRP A 281 -7.53 -14.14 4.63
CA TRP A 281 -6.25 -13.75 4.04
C TRP A 281 -5.89 -14.70 2.90
N GLU A 282 -5.98 -14.22 1.66
CA GLU A 282 -5.76 -15.07 0.50
C GLU A 282 -4.27 -15.30 0.23
N PRO A 283 -3.83 -16.52 -0.14
CA PRO A 283 -2.46 -16.72 -0.59
C PRO A 283 -2.21 -15.97 -1.90
N ASP A 284 -1.01 -15.42 -2.07
CA ASP A 284 -0.66 -14.66 -3.27
C ASP A 284 -0.55 -15.59 -4.50
N PHE A 285 -1.61 -15.64 -5.32
CA PHE A 285 -1.66 -16.46 -6.54
C PHE A 285 -0.79 -15.92 -7.69
N SER A 286 -0.04 -14.83 -7.51
CA SER A 286 0.83 -14.31 -8.59
C SER A 286 1.93 -15.30 -9.03
N GLU A 287 2.31 -16.23 -8.16
CA GLU A 287 3.19 -17.37 -8.47
C GLU A 287 2.53 -18.40 -9.42
N ALA A 288 1.22 -18.63 -9.28
CA ALA A 288 0.48 -19.64 -10.04
C ALA A 288 0.28 -19.26 -11.53
N ILE A 289 0.46 -17.98 -11.88
CA ILE A 289 0.32 -17.47 -13.26
C ILE A 289 1.64 -17.61 -14.06
N LYS A 290 2.69 -18.23 -13.50
CA LYS A 290 3.88 -18.60 -14.29
C LYS A 290 3.49 -19.62 -15.37
N LYS A 291 3.14 -19.13 -16.58
CA LYS A 291 2.84 -19.98 -17.74
C LYS A 291 3.92 -21.04 -17.88
N PRO A 292 3.57 -22.33 -18.01
CA PRO A 292 4.56 -23.38 -18.18
C PRO A 292 5.43 -23.02 -19.39
N ARG A 293 6.75 -22.93 -19.18
CA ARG A 293 7.71 -22.71 -20.27
C ARG A 293 7.49 -23.81 -21.29
N TRP A 294 7.00 -23.42 -22.48
CA TRP A 294 6.62 -24.33 -23.57
C TRP A 294 7.76 -25.27 -24.01
N TRP A 295 9.00 -24.93 -23.65
CA TRP A 295 10.22 -25.69 -23.91
C TRP A 295 10.40 -26.95 -23.04
N HIS A 296 9.65 -27.12 -21.95
CA HIS A 296 9.70 -28.36 -21.14
C HIS A 296 8.82 -29.49 -21.67
N ARG A 297 8.13 -29.32 -22.82
CA ARG A 297 7.22 -30.34 -23.38
C ARG A 297 7.84 -31.25 -24.45
N LYS A 298 9.16 -31.17 -24.71
CA LYS A 298 9.87 -32.00 -25.70
C LYS A 298 10.92 -32.95 -25.11
N GLN A 299 10.72 -33.42 -23.87
CA GLN A 299 11.46 -34.55 -23.32
C GLN A 299 10.48 -35.53 -22.66
N LYS A 300 9.74 -36.25 -23.50
CA LYS A 300 9.20 -37.58 -23.20
C LYS A 300 9.12 -38.35 -24.51
#